data_AF-A0A7C6WUP7-F1
#
_entry.id   AF-A0A7C6WUP7-F1
#
_cell.length_a   1.000
_cell.length_b   1.000
_cell.length_c   1.000
_cell.angle_alpha   90.00
_cell.angle_beta   90.00
_cell.angle_gamma   90.00
#
_symmetry.space_group_name_H-M   'P 1'
#
loop_
_entity.id
_entity.type
_entity.pdbx_description
1 polymer ?
#
loop_
_entity_poly.entity_id
_entity_poly.type
_entity_poly.pdbx_seq_one_letter_code
_entity_poly.pdbx_strand_id
1 'polypeptide(L)'
;VSYRDGKLLLVQTLPGTDGQGGVPTLMVYDPQANAAAPVQALAGQVGSISYDPASDTLLAAQGNTVYTYPALGEGKPCATLPQNDFFMEYLPIAALPDHLLAVGTRDSIYLKSADAAAFAEKTPLKLLLAASSSDGLNQAANAVENVALTVAQDSLSPLEFAQMIITGDTEHDLYWVNLSAVDFVSLMKKGYAADLSGSAKLAQAHRELYPQVQQAVSDGEGIYAVPLSATGITLLGEKSYVFDKNGQPTLHTLDDLLQYMQMWPDTMAEEHPDMTPYRGYEVKYGAHELVLKTYIDSCIGTGQELSFDTPQLRQMMEKLAAMDWDVLECGDEDYTAPVVFGDEWLMFLHLFNGDGRDSHDYFPFLLALSPDVPAVLPLEVSCVFINPRSPHQDAALQLVEALLDAMPDDDRIMLHEQENTPVENPSYQQTLAEYEALLARKRAQMDAAAGGERNELKAWLTRAEQHYEELKVTQRWLISEQNIRDYRALAAHAYVRQYNGEFLGARTAVETLSQYTGGSIDLDRFLSDIQNRLNLIRNESR
;
A
#
# COMPACT_ATOMS: atom_id res chain seq x y z
N VAL A 1 -7.81 -33.24 -8.94
CA VAL A 1 -6.74 -33.22 -9.98
C VAL A 1 -6.65 -34.58 -10.67
N SER A 2 -6.25 -34.64 -11.94
CA SER A 2 -6.09 -35.92 -12.64
C SER A 2 -5.03 -36.79 -11.98
N TYR A 3 -5.28 -38.09 -11.92
CA TYR A 3 -4.44 -39.09 -11.29
C TYR A 3 -4.26 -40.29 -12.23
N ARG A 4 -3.39 -41.22 -11.84
CA ARG A 4 -3.00 -42.40 -12.64
C ARG A 4 -4.21 -43.23 -13.08
N ASP A 5 -4.05 -43.92 -14.21
CA ASP A 5 -5.02 -44.89 -14.73
C ASP A 5 -6.43 -44.31 -14.94
N GLY A 6 -6.53 -43.02 -15.27
CA GLY A 6 -7.81 -42.33 -15.48
C GLY A 6 -8.59 -42.04 -14.19
N LYS A 7 -7.97 -42.21 -13.02
CA LYS A 7 -8.54 -41.87 -11.72
C LYS A 7 -8.36 -40.39 -11.41
N LEU A 8 -9.00 -39.92 -10.34
CA LEU A 8 -8.91 -38.53 -9.87
C LEU A 8 -8.50 -38.51 -8.40
N LEU A 9 -7.67 -37.53 -8.02
CA LEU A 9 -7.47 -37.15 -6.62
C LEU A 9 -8.47 -36.06 -6.24
N LEU A 10 -9.15 -36.28 -5.12
CA LEU A 10 -10.11 -35.37 -4.51
C LEU A 10 -9.72 -35.11 -3.06
N VAL A 11 -10.06 -33.95 -2.52
CA VAL A 11 -10.00 -33.70 -1.07
C VAL A 11 -11.42 -33.74 -0.54
N GLN A 12 -11.67 -34.60 0.43
CA GLN A 12 -12.95 -34.72 1.10
C GLN A 12 -12.75 -34.58 2.61
N THR A 13 -13.59 -33.77 3.25
CA THR A 13 -13.61 -33.66 4.70
C THR A 13 -14.35 -34.87 5.28
N LEU A 14 -13.62 -35.73 6.00
CA LEU A 14 -14.17 -36.89 6.70
C LEU A 14 -14.33 -36.60 8.20
N PRO A 15 -15.23 -37.27 8.93
CA PRO A 15 -15.33 -37.12 10.38
C PRO A 15 -14.01 -37.48 11.09
N GLY A 16 -13.57 -36.65 12.03
CA GLY A 16 -12.41 -36.95 12.87
C GLY A 16 -12.64 -38.17 13.79
N THR A 17 -11.56 -38.80 14.26
CA THR A 17 -11.59 -39.98 15.14
C THR A 17 -12.35 -39.75 16.45
N ASP A 18 -12.43 -38.49 16.87
CA ASP A 18 -12.99 -38.10 18.16
C ASP A 18 -14.43 -37.55 18.01
N GLY A 19 -15.00 -37.62 16.80
CA GLY A 19 -16.34 -37.13 16.48
C GLY A 19 -16.50 -35.60 16.50
N GLN A 20 -15.43 -34.86 16.77
CA GLN A 20 -15.38 -33.39 16.65
C GLN A 20 -14.47 -32.97 15.49
N GLY A 21 -14.97 -32.06 14.67
CA GLY A 21 -14.24 -31.52 13.52
C GLY A 21 -14.19 -32.47 12.32
N GLY A 22 -13.96 -31.88 11.16
CA GLY A 22 -13.71 -32.60 9.92
C GLY A 22 -12.21 -32.63 9.61
N VAL A 23 -11.71 -33.77 9.13
CA VAL A 23 -10.32 -33.95 8.70
C VAL A 23 -10.29 -33.97 7.18
N PRO A 24 -9.62 -33.00 6.52
CA PRO A 24 -9.44 -33.05 5.09
C PRO A 24 -8.63 -34.30 4.73
N THR A 25 -9.19 -35.14 3.88
CA THR A 25 -8.61 -36.43 3.51
C THR A 25 -8.48 -36.50 2.00
N LEU A 26 -7.31 -36.89 1.52
CA LEU A 26 -7.07 -37.19 0.13
C LEU A 26 -7.76 -38.51 -0.23
N MET A 27 -8.59 -38.46 -1.26
CA MET A 27 -9.35 -39.58 -1.79
C MET A 27 -8.91 -39.88 -3.22
N VAL A 28 -8.78 -41.15 -3.57
CA VAL A 28 -8.67 -41.60 -4.96
C VAL A 28 -10.06 -42.00 -5.43
N TYR A 29 -10.59 -41.27 -6.39
CA TYR A 29 -11.84 -41.56 -7.07
C TYR A 29 -11.60 -42.32 -8.37
N ASP A 30 -12.27 -43.46 -8.51
CA ASP A 30 -12.29 -44.27 -9.72
C ASP A 30 -13.61 -44.02 -10.47
N PRO A 31 -13.57 -43.32 -11.62
CA PRO A 31 -14.79 -43.04 -12.40
C PRO A 31 -15.46 -44.30 -12.96
N GLN A 32 -14.73 -45.41 -13.17
CA GLN A 32 -15.31 -46.65 -13.70
C GLN A 32 -16.07 -47.40 -12.61
N ALA A 33 -15.52 -47.43 -11.39
CA ALA A 33 -16.17 -48.04 -10.23
C ALA A 33 -17.19 -47.10 -9.55
N ASN A 34 -17.18 -45.80 -9.90
CA ASN A 34 -17.92 -44.74 -9.22
C ASN A 34 -17.74 -44.78 -7.70
N ALA A 35 -16.49 -44.94 -7.26
CA ALA A 35 -16.14 -45.12 -5.86
C ALA A 35 -14.89 -44.30 -5.50
N ALA A 36 -14.87 -43.76 -4.28
CA ALA A 36 -13.72 -43.06 -3.71
C ALA A 36 -13.18 -43.83 -2.51
N ALA A 37 -11.85 -43.97 -2.43
CA ALA A 37 -11.17 -44.59 -1.31
C ALA A 37 -10.21 -43.59 -0.64
N PRO A 38 -10.16 -43.53 0.70
CA PRO A 38 -9.22 -42.67 1.41
C PRO A 38 -7.79 -43.16 1.23
N VAL A 39 -6.86 -42.23 1.08
CA VAL A 39 -5.43 -42.50 0.92
C VAL A 39 -4.63 -41.89 2.07
N GLN A 40 -4.78 -40.59 2.31
CA GLN A 40 -3.94 -39.86 3.24
C GLN A 40 -4.72 -38.74 3.92
N ALA A 41 -4.63 -38.63 5.24
CA ALA A 41 -5.14 -37.47 5.96
C ALA A 41 -4.20 -36.27 5.73
N LEU A 42 -4.80 -35.11 5.52
CA LEU A 42 -4.11 -33.83 5.37
C LEU A 42 -4.26 -33.04 6.68
N ALA A 43 -3.26 -32.23 7.01
CA ALA A 43 -3.29 -31.40 8.20
C ALA A 43 -3.82 -30.00 7.87
N GLY A 44 -4.48 -29.37 8.85
CA GLY A 44 -4.93 -27.98 8.76
C GLY A 44 -5.90 -27.69 7.61
N GLN A 45 -6.01 -26.42 7.25
CA GLN A 45 -6.79 -25.98 6.09
C GLN A 45 -6.00 -26.26 4.81
N VAL A 46 -6.60 -26.99 3.87
CA VAL A 46 -5.98 -27.34 2.59
C VAL A 46 -6.35 -26.28 1.56
N GLY A 47 -5.33 -25.71 0.92
CA GLY A 47 -5.48 -24.80 -0.22
C GLY A 47 -5.34 -25.51 -1.55
N SER A 48 -4.61 -24.89 -2.49
CA SER A 48 -4.37 -25.47 -3.80
C SER A 48 -3.57 -26.78 -3.71
N ILE A 49 -3.88 -27.72 -4.61
CA ILE A 49 -3.16 -28.98 -4.76
C ILE A 49 -2.71 -29.15 -6.21
N SER A 50 -1.56 -29.80 -6.41
CA SER A 50 -1.05 -30.15 -7.73
C SER A 50 -0.36 -31.51 -7.69
N TYR A 51 -0.55 -32.33 -8.73
CA TYR A 51 0.00 -33.68 -8.78
C TYR A 51 0.94 -33.82 -9.97
N ASP A 52 2.16 -34.27 -9.72
CA ASP A 52 3.12 -34.64 -10.75
C ASP A 52 3.08 -36.16 -11.01
N PRO A 53 2.57 -36.60 -12.18
CA PRO A 53 2.54 -38.01 -12.52
C PRO A 53 3.93 -38.63 -12.75
N ALA A 54 4.94 -37.83 -13.11
CA ALA A 54 6.28 -38.35 -13.41
C ALA A 54 7.01 -38.79 -12.14
N SER A 55 6.92 -37.99 -11.08
CA SER A 55 7.53 -38.30 -9.78
C SER A 55 6.57 -38.96 -8.77
N ASP A 56 5.33 -39.25 -9.15
CA ASP A 56 4.29 -39.78 -8.25
C ASP A 56 4.02 -38.91 -7.01
N THR A 57 4.07 -37.60 -7.17
CA THR A 57 4.12 -36.70 -6.01
C THR A 57 2.97 -35.73 -6.04
N LEU A 58 2.24 -35.64 -4.93
CA LEU A 58 1.25 -34.58 -4.71
C LEU A 58 1.90 -33.45 -3.91
N LEU A 59 1.73 -32.23 -4.39
CA LEU A 59 1.94 -31.00 -3.64
C LEU A 59 0.59 -30.52 -3.10
N ALA A 60 0.55 -30.14 -1.83
CA ALA A 60 -0.63 -29.54 -1.21
C ALA A 60 -0.23 -28.34 -0.35
N ALA A 61 -0.84 -27.19 -0.62
CA ALA A 61 -0.76 -26.01 0.23
C ALA A 61 -1.57 -26.23 1.52
N GLN A 62 -0.96 -25.95 2.67
CA GLN A 62 -1.57 -26.00 4.00
C GLN A 62 -1.10 -24.80 4.82
N GLY A 63 -1.99 -23.84 5.04
CA GLY A 63 -1.61 -22.53 5.58
C GLY A 63 -0.53 -21.87 4.71
N ASN A 64 0.58 -21.44 5.33
CA ASN A 64 1.70 -20.80 4.65
C ASN A 64 2.76 -21.77 4.11
N THR A 65 2.49 -23.08 4.10
CA THR A 65 3.48 -24.10 3.75
C THR A 65 2.94 -25.05 2.69
N VAL A 66 3.78 -25.41 1.73
CA VAL A 66 3.50 -26.48 0.76
C VAL A 66 4.12 -27.77 1.28
N TYR A 67 3.32 -28.83 1.29
CA TYR A 67 3.73 -30.17 1.64
C TYR A 67 3.81 -31.04 0.41
N THR A 68 4.85 -31.88 0.35
CA THR A 68 5.04 -32.92 -0.66
C THR A 68 4.62 -34.28 -0.10
N TYR A 69 3.90 -35.06 -0.89
CA TYR A 69 3.39 -36.40 -0.58
C TYR A 69 3.86 -37.40 -1.63
N PRO A 70 5.12 -37.88 -1.56
CA PRO A 70 5.66 -38.84 -2.51
C PRO A 70 4.94 -40.19 -2.43
N ALA A 71 4.54 -40.72 -3.57
CA ALA A 71 3.69 -41.91 -3.70
C ALA A 71 2.44 -41.89 -2.80
N LEU A 72 1.99 -40.67 -2.43
CA LEU A 72 0.91 -40.37 -1.50
C LEU A 72 1.05 -40.98 -0.08
N GLY A 73 2.29 -41.18 0.37
CA GLY A 73 2.62 -41.51 1.76
C GLY A 73 2.52 -40.30 2.70
N GLU A 74 3.34 -40.29 3.75
CA GLU A 74 3.38 -39.18 4.72
C GLU A 74 3.84 -37.86 4.07
N GLY A 75 3.15 -36.77 4.41
CA GLY A 75 3.47 -35.43 3.92
C GLY A 75 4.68 -34.82 4.61
N LYS A 76 5.56 -34.17 3.85
CA LYS A 76 6.71 -33.41 4.37
C LYS A 76 6.66 -31.97 3.88
N PRO A 77 6.96 -30.97 4.72
CA PRO A 77 7.03 -29.59 4.25
C PRO A 77 8.18 -29.45 3.24
N CYS A 78 7.95 -28.72 2.15
CA CYS A 78 8.94 -28.56 1.09
C CYS A 78 9.12 -27.12 0.60
N ALA A 79 8.18 -26.22 0.89
CA ALA A 79 8.32 -24.80 0.58
C ALA A 79 7.40 -23.94 1.46
N THR A 80 7.72 -22.66 1.61
CA THR A 80 6.75 -21.67 2.10
C THR A 80 6.06 -20.97 0.94
N LEU A 81 4.78 -20.63 1.12
CA LEU A 81 4.03 -19.86 0.16
C LEU A 81 4.43 -18.37 0.22
N PRO A 82 4.38 -17.65 -0.90
CA PRO A 82 4.38 -16.19 -0.91
C PRO A 82 3.24 -15.63 -0.06
N GLN A 83 3.41 -14.40 0.44
CA GLN A 83 2.34 -13.62 1.03
C GLN A 83 1.25 -13.34 -0.01
N ASN A 84 -0.01 -13.43 0.42
CA ASN A 84 -1.19 -13.29 -0.42
C ASN A 84 -1.83 -11.91 -0.26
N ASP A 85 -1.19 -10.88 -0.82
CA ASP A 85 -1.58 -9.47 -0.64
C ASP A 85 -2.95 -9.10 -1.24
N PHE A 86 -3.50 -9.94 -2.11
CA PHE A 86 -4.79 -9.72 -2.77
C PHE A 86 -5.92 -10.58 -2.23
N PHE A 87 -5.71 -11.21 -1.07
CA PHE A 87 -6.71 -12.05 -0.40
C PHE A 87 -7.37 -13.06 -1.34
N MET A 88 -6.59 -13.62 -2.28
CA MET A 88 -7.07 -14.69 -3.13
C MET A 88 -7.53 -15.84 -2.24
N GLU A 89 -8.62 -16.52 -2.59
CA GLU A 89 -9.13 -17.63 -1.77
C GLU A 89 -8.02 -18.68 -1.52
N TYR A 90 -7.23 -18.98 -2.56
CA TYR A 90 -6.00 -19.77 -2.47
C TYR A 90 -4.99 -19.29 -3.52
N LEU A 91 -3.69 -19.39 -3.20
CA LEU A 91 -2.64 -19.23 -4.21
C LEU A 91 -2.59 -20.49 -5.10
N PRO A 92 -2.67 -20.37 -6.44
CA PRO A 92 -2.52 -21.50 -7.35
C PRO A 92 -1.10 -22.05 -7.29
N ILE A 93 -0.97 -23.38 -7.22
CA ILE A 93 0.31 -24.08 -7.30
C ILE A 93 0.33 -25.06 -8.48
N ALA A 94 1.50 -25.22 -9.09
CA ALA A 94 1.74 -26.24 -10.10
C ALA A 94 3.03 -27.01 -9.78
N ALA A 95 2.93 -28.34 -9.71
CA ALA A 95 4.10 -29.20 -9.67
C ALA A 95 4.81 -29.19 -11.03
N LEU A 96 6.13 -29.05 -11.00
CA LEU A 96 6.99 -29.04 -12.18
C LEU A 96 8.01 -30.19 -12.09
N PRO A 97 8.62 -30.59 -13.23
CA PRO A 97 9.72 -31.55 -13.22
C PRO A 97 10.87 -31.15 -12.30
N ASP A 98 11.73 -32.11 -11.94
CA ASP A 98 12.96 -31.90 -11.17
C ASP A 98 12.76 -31.31 -9.76
N HIS A 99 11.68 -31.70 -9.07
CA HIS A 99 11.34 -31.22 -7.73
C HIS A 99 11.18 -29.70 -7.69
N LEU A 100 10.54 -29.12 -8.71
CA LEU A 100 10.19 -27.70 -8.74
C LEU A 100 8.69 -27.51 -8.52
N LEU A 101 8.33 -26.34 -8.03
CA LEU A 101 6.95 -25.88 -7.97
C LEU A 101 6.85 -24.44 -8.43
N ALA A 102 5.78 -24.12 -9.15
CA ALA A 102 5.39 -22.76 -9.45
C ALA A 102 4.24 -22.35 -8.52
N VAL A 103 4.33 -21.14 -7.94
CA VAL A 103 3.23 -20.50 -7.22
C VAL A 103 2.86 -19.22 -7.96
N GLY A 104 1.59 -19.07 -8.33
CA GLY A 104 1.07 -17.83 -8.89
C GLY A 104 0.54 -16.91 -7.80
N THR A 105 0.91 -15.63 -7.86
CA THR A 105 0.19 -14.52 -7.22
C THR A 105 -0.65 -13.80 -8.28
N ARG A 106 -1.28 -12.67 -7.94
CA ARG A 106 -2.06 -11.87 -8.91
C ARG A 106 -1.20 -11.41 -10.10
N ASP A 107 0.06 -11.11 -9.84
CA ASP A 107 0.95 -10.34 -10.68
C ASP A 107 2.28 -11.04 -10.99
N SER A 108 2.62 -12.09 -10.24
CA SER A 108 3.90 -12.78 -10.35
C SER A 108 3.75 -14.31 -10.35
N ILE A 109 4.77 -14.98 -10.89
CA ILE A 109 4.95 -16.43 -10.73
C ILE A 109 6.29 -16.67 -10.07
N TYR A 110 6.27 -17.34 -8.92
CA TYR A 110 7.48 -17.71 -8.19
C TYR A 110 7.81 -19.18 -8.41
N LEU A 111 9.05 -19.44 -8.81
CA LEU A 111 9.61 -20.78 -8.91
C LEU A 111 10.33 -21.11 -7.60
N LYS A 112 9.95 -22.22 -6.96
CA LYS A 112 10.55 -22.70 -5.71
C LYS A 112 10.96 -24.15 -5.83
N SER A 113 11.97 -24.56 -5.06
CA SER A 113 12.26 -25.98 -4.85
C SER A 113 11.12 -26.62 -4.06
N ALA A 114 10.77 -27.84 -4.44
CA ALA A 114 9.84 -28.74 -3.77
C ALA A 114 10.57 -29.92 -3.09
N ASP A 115 11.89 -29.80 -2.87
CA ASP A 115 12.69 -30.78 -2.15
C ASP A 115 12.55 -30.58 -0.63
N ALA A 116 11.87 -31.53 0.03
CA ALA A 116 11.68 -31.52 1.47
C ALA A 116 12.97 -31.64 2.28
N ALA A 117 14.00 -32.31 1.76
CA ALA A 117 15.28 -32.44 2.47
C ALA A 117 16.03 -31.10 2.45
N ALA A 118 16.08 -30.43 1.30
CA ALA A 118 16.65 -29.09 1.20
C ALA A 118 15.87 -28.06 2.03
N PHE A 119 14.54 -28.19 2.09
CA PHE A 119 13.69 -27.32 2.89
C PHE A 119 13.95 -27.46 4.40
N ALA A 120 14.23 -28.67 4.88
CA ALA A 120 14.50 -28.92 6.30
C ALA A 120 15.79 -28.25 6.83
N GLU A 121 16.72 -27.91 5.93
CA GLU A 121 17.96 -27.20 6.27
C GLU A 121 17.79 -25.66 6.33
N LYS A 122 16.62 -25.14 5.92
CA LYS A 122 16.36 -23.70 5.93
C LYS A 122 16.11 -23.19 7.35
N THR A 123 16.58 -21.97 7.63
CA THR A 123 16.27 -21.28 8.89
C THR A 123 14.81 -20.79 8.84
N PRO A 124 13.94 -21.22 9.77
CA PRO A 124 12.58 -20.69 9.82
C PRO A 124 12.61 -19.23 10.28
N LEU A 125 11.85 -18.37 9.60
CA LEU A 125 11.58 -17.01 10.05
C LEU A 125 10.08 -16.75 10.12
N LYS A 126 9.66 -16.02 11.15
CA LYS A 126 8.28 -15.55 11.31
C LYS A 126 8.25 -14.03 11.29
N LEU A 127 7.52 -13.47 10.33
CA LEU A 127 7.26 -12.03 10.22
C LEU A 127 5.83 -11.74 10.68
N LEU A 128 5.67 -10.79 11.61
CA LEU A 128 4.38 -10.15 11.84
C LEU A 128 4.23 -8.95 10.88
N LEU A 129 3.25 -9.02 9.99
CA LEU A 129 2.91 -7.97 9.04
C LEU A 129 1.69 -7.20 9.55
N ALA A 130 1.92 -5.96 10.00
CA ALA A 130 0.91 -5.01 10.46
C ALA A 130 0.96 -3.66 9.68
N ALA A 131 1.68 -3.64 8.56
CA ALA A 131 1.71 -2.52 7.62
C ALA A 131 0.63 -2.67 6.52
N SER A 132 0.30 -1.57 5.85
CA SER A 132 -0.73 -1.52 4.80
C SER A 132 -0.24 -2.04 3.43
N SER A 133 1.07 -2.02 3.18
CA SER A 133 1.70 -2.62 2.00
C SER A 133 2.81 -3.56 2.44
N SER A 134 3.01 -4.64 1.66
CA SER A 134 4.13 -5.57 1.80
C SER A 134 4.90 -5.74 0.47
N ASP A 135 4.85 -4.71 -0.38
CA ASP A 135 5.51 -4.73 -1.69
C ASP A 135 7.01 -5.09 -1.57
N GLY A 136 7.48 -5.90 -2.51
CA GLY A 136 8.85 -6.44 -2.47
C GLY A 136 9.06 -7.63 -1.52
N LEU A 137 8.17 -7.91 -0.55
CA LEU A 137 8.33 -9.00 0.42
C LEU A 137 8.53 -10.35 -0.26
N ASN A 138 7.66 -10.67 -1.21
CA ASN A 138 7.71 -11.93 -1.94
C ASN A 138 8.97 -12.06 -2.79
N GLN A 139 9.46 -10.98 -3.38
CA GLN A 139 10.71 -10.97 -4.13
C GLN A 139 11.91 -11.20 -3.20
N ALA A 140 11.98 -10.47 -2.08
CA ALA A 140 13.03 -10.64 -1.08
C ALA A 140 13.05 -12.05 -0.49
N ALA A 141 11.90 -12.59 -0.09
CA ALA A 141 11.78 -13.93 0.47
C ALA A 141 12.17 -15.04 -0.53
N ASN A 142 12.01 -14.81 -1.84
CA ASN A 142 12.48 -15.74 -2.86
C ASN A 142 13.96 -15.59 -3.20
N ALA A 143 14.56 -14.42 -2.97
CA ALA A 143 16.00 -14.21 -3.15
C ALA A 143 16.85 -14.80 -2.01
N VAL A 144 16.29 -14.95 -0.81
CA VAL A 144 16.98 -15.52 0.36
C VAL A 144 16.75 -17.04 0.45
N GLU A 145 17.61 -17.81 -0.24
CA GLU A 145 17.42 -19.26 -0.40
C GLU A 145 17.48 -20.07 0.91
N ASN A 146 18.25 -19.63 1.89
CA ASN A 146 18.46 -20.31 3.17
C ASN A 146 17.35 -20.05 4.21
N VAL A 147 16.32 -19.27 3.88
CA VAL A 147 15.23 -18.90 4.78
C VAL A 147 13.91 -19.56 4.37
N ALA A 148 13.17 -20.05 5.36
CA ALA A 148 11.77 -20.45 5.23
C ALA A 148 10.88 -19.42 5.94
N LEU A 149 10.47 -18.39 5.21
CA LEU A 149 9.66 -17.30 5.75
C LEU A 149 8.18 -17.69 5.85
N THR A 150 7.58 -17.46 7.02
CA THR A 150 6.14 -17.49 7.23
C THR A 150 5.66 -16.12 7.71
N VAL A 151 4.50 -15.70 7.22
CA VAL A 151 3.94 -14.38 7.51
C VAL A 151 2.66 -14.54 8.30
N ALA A 152 2.60 -13.91 9.47
CA ALA A 152 1.37 -13.68 10.21
C ALA A 152 0.91 -12.27 9.88
N GLN A 153 -0.23 -12.14 9.20
CA GLN A 153 -0.87 -10.85 9.00
C GLN A 153 -1.90 -10.67 10.10
N ASP A 154 -1.69 -9.68 10.97
CA ASP A 154 -2.58 -9.40 12.09
C ASP A 154 -2.71 -7.88 12.27
N SER A 155 -3.94 -7.44 12.51
CA SER A 155 -4.22 -6.04 12.82
C SER A 155 -4.25 -5.87 14.33
N LEU A 156 -3.09 -5.60 14.92
CA LEU A 156 -2.99 -5.31 16.35
C LEU A 156 -3.18 -3.82 16.62
N SER A 157 -3.94 -3.49 17.66
CA SER A 157 -3.92 -2.12 18.18
C SER A 157 -2.53 -1.79 18.76
N PRO A 158 -2.15 -0.51 18.83
CA PRO A 158 -0.87 -0.09 19.42
C PRO A 158 -0.65 -0.66 20.84
N LEU A 159 -1.72 -0.79 21.63
CA LEU A 159 -1.67 -1.33 22.99
C LEU A 159 -1.44 -2.85 23.00
N GLU A 160 -2.14 -3.60 22.13
CA GLU A 160 -1.93 -5.04 21.99
C GLU A 160 -0.52 -5.35 21.52
N PHE A 161 -0.02 -4.58 20.54
CA PHE A 161 1.35 -4.68 20.07
C PHE A 161 2.34 -4.40 21.20
N ALA A 162 2.17 -3.31 21.95
CA ALA A 162 3.03 -2.99 23.08
C ALA A 162 3.01 -4.09 24.16
N GLN A 163 1.84 -4.63 24.48
CA GLN A 163 1.70 -5.72 25.45
C GLN A 163 2.41 -6.99 24.99
N MET A 164 2.25 -7.38 23.72
CA MET A 164 2.95 -8.51 23.10
C MET A 164 4.47 -8.37 23.24
N ILE A 165 5.03 -7.21 22.89
CA ILE A 165 6.47 -6.96 23.01
C ILE A 165 6.95 -6.97 24.47
N ILE A 166 6.21 -6.33 25.39
CA ILE A 166 6.57 -6.25 26.82
C ILE A 166 6.53 -7.63 27.49
N THR A 167 5.50 -8.42 27.19
CA THR A 167 5.37 -9.81 27.71
C THR A 167 6.41 -10.76 27.14
N GLY A 168 7.14 -10.32 26.11
CA GLY A 168 8.32 -10.98 25.61
C GLY A 168 8.03 -11.95 24.50
N ASP A 169 7.42 -11.44 23.43
CA ASP A 169 7.22 -12.17 22.20
C ASP A 169 8.52 -12.86 21.72
N THR A 170 8.44 -14.18 21.65
CA THR A 170 9.45 -15.06 21.06
C THR A 170 8.91 -15.78 19.83
N GLU A 171 7.67 -15.51 19.43
CA GLU A 171 7.04 -16.12 18.27
C GLU A 171 7.47 -15.44 16.98
N HIS A 172 7.73 -14.13 16.99
CA HIS A 172 8.12 -13.40 15.79
C HIS A 172 9.58 -12.97 15.79
N ASP A 173 10.23 -13.14 14.64
CA ASP A 173 11.62 -12.74 14.41
C ASP A 173 11.71 -11.29 13.90
N LEU A 174 10.73 -10.87 13.11
CA LEU A 174 10.64 -9.54 12.51
C LEU A 174 9.23 -8.97 12.67
N TYR A 175 9.17 -7.64 12.66
CA TYR A 175 7.92 -6.89 12.62
C TYR A 175 7.97 -5.89 11.47
N TRP A 176 6.92 -5.87 10.64
CA TRP A 176 6.69 -4.83 9.63
C TRP A 176 5.49 -4.00 10.06
N VAL A 177 5.74 -2.74 10.40
CA VAL A 177 4.75 -1.85 11.03
C VAL A 177 4.77 -0.47 10.39
N ASN A 178 3.68 0.27 10.52
CA ASN A 178 3.68 1.71 10.30
C ASN A 178 4.14 2.44 11.58
N LEU A 179 5.03 3.43 11.45
CA LEU A 179 5.52 4.25 12.57
C LEU A 179 4.44 5.06 13.29
N SER A 180 3.30 5.34 12.64
CA SER A 180 2.13 5.97 13.25
C SER A 180 1.25 4.98 14.02
N ALA A 181 1.45 3.67 13.83
CA ALA A 181 0.67 2.61 14.47
C ALA A 181 1.34 2.02 15.72
N VAL A 182 2.63 2.27 15.95
CA VAL A 182 3.36 1.78 17.12
C VAL A 182 4.28 2.85 17.70
N ASP A 183 4.45 2.88 19.04
CA ASP A 183 5.41 3.77 19.71
C ASP A 183 6.86 3.31 19.47
N PHE A 184 7.31 3.45 18.21
CA PHE A 184 8.61 2.94 17.79
C PHE A 184 9.76 3.63 18.51
N VAL A 185 9.61 4.93 18.81
CA VAL A 185 10.61 5.69 19.59
C VAL A 185 10.84 5.04 20.96
N SER A 186 9.78 4.67 21.68
CA SER A 186 9.92 3.93 22.94
C SER A 186 10.49 2.52 22.74
N LEU A 187 10.10 1.82 21.67
CA LEU A 187 10.60 0.47 21.37
C LEU A 187 12.12 0.48 21.16
N MET A 188 12.62 1.41 20.34
CA MET A 188 14.06 1.60 20.13
C MET A 188 14.79 1.87 21.46
N LYS A 189 14.35 2.89 22.21
CA LYS A 189 15.02 3.32 23.45
C LYS A 189 15.01 2.28 24.57
N LYS A 190 13.99 1.42 24.61
CA LYS A 190 13.86 0.33 25.60
C LYS A 190 14.56 -0.96 25.16
N GLY A 191 15.18 -0.99 23.97
CA GLY A 191 15.90 -2.15 23.46
C GLY A 191 14.99 -3.27 22.96
N TYR A 192 13.83 -2.92 22.41
CA TYR A 192 12.90 -3.85 21.77
C TYR A 192 13.06 -3.95 20.24
N ALA A 193 14.03 -3.23 19.67
CA ALA A 193 14.47 -3.36 18.29
C ALA A 193 15.98 -3.61 18.28
N ALA A 194 16.44 -4.55 17.45
CA ALA A 194 17.88 -4.82 17.30
C ALA A 194 18.59 -3.66 16.60
N ASP A 195 19.85 -3.40 16.97
CA ASP A 195 20.70 -2.43 16.28
C ASP A 195 21.25 -3.05 14.99
N LEU A 196 20.93 -2.41 13.86
CA LEU A 196 21.25 -2.78 12.50
C LEU A 196 22.47 -2.03 11.96
N SER A 197 23.08 -1.14 12.76
CA SER A 197 24.23 -0.32 12.36
C SER A 197 25.46 -1.13 11.90
N GLY A 198 25.54 -2.40 12.31
CA GLY A 198 26.58 -3.34 11.87
C GLY A 198 26.52 -3.74 10.39
N SER A 199 25.36 -3.59 9.72
CA SER A 199 25.26 -3.82 8.27
C SER A 199 25.74 -2.59 7.50
N ALA A 200 26.82 -2.73 6.73
CA ALA A 200 27.33 -1.67 5.87
C ALA A 200 26.30 -1.22 4.82
N LYS A 201 25.48 -2.17 4.34
CA LYS A 201 24.43 -1.92 3.35
C LYS A 201 23.30 -1.09 3.94
N LEU A 202 22.75 -1.52 5.09
CA LEU A 202 21.69 -0.79 5.76
C LEU A 202 22.17 0.59 6.24
N ALA A 203 23.40 0.69 6.74
CA ALA A 203 24.01 1.96 7.12
C ALA A 203 24.19 2.91 5.93
N GLN A 204 24.48 2.40 4.73
CA GLN A 204 24.53 3.23 3.53
C GLN A 204 23.14 3.74 3.15
N ALA A 205 22.15 2.86 3.02
CA ALA A 205 20.79 3.25 2.68
C ALA A 205 20.23 4.26 3.69
N HIS A 206 20.48 4.05 4.98
CA HIS A 206 20.07 4.98 6.02
C HIS A 206 20.61 6.40 5.78
N ARG A 207 21.89 6.56 5.39
CA ARG A 207 22.48 7.89 5.12
C ARG A 207 21.85 8.60 3.92
N GLU A 208 21.21 7.87 3.02
CA GLU A 208 20.57 8.41 1.82
C GLU A 208 19.10 8.79 2.05
N LEU A 209 18.50 8.35 3.18
CA LEU A 209 17.14 8.73 3.58
C LEU A 209 16.99 10.24 3.82
N TYR A 210 15.77 10.74 3.70
CA TYR A 210 15.42 12.07 4.21
C TYR A 210 15.71 12.22 5.71
N PRO A 211 16.18 13.38 6.19
CA PRO A 211 16.52 13.59 7.60
C PRO A 211 15.40 13.24 8.59
N GLN A 212 14.16 13.61 8.28
CA GLN A 212 12.99 13.28 9.10
C GLN A 212 12.69 11.78 9.17
N VAL A 213 13.00 11.03 8.11
CA VAL A 213 12.87 9.57 8.07
C VAL A 213 14.02 8.92 8.83
N GLN A 214 15.25 9.41 8.66
CA GLN A 214 16.41 8.97 9.45
C GLN A 214 16.14 9.06 10.95
N GLN A 215 15.69 10.22 11.40
CA GLN A 215 15.39 10.48 12.82
C GLN A 215 14.30 9.56 13.37
N ALA A 216 13.33 9.17 12.54
CA ALA A 216 12.21 8.32 12.98
C ALA A 216 12.63 6.87 13.25
N VAL A 217 13.76 6.41 12.70
CA VAL A 217 14.25 5.02 12.80
C VAL A 217 15.63 4.85 13.43
N SER A 218 16.19 5.92 14.00
CA SER A 218 17.51 5.93 14.63
C SER A 218 17.50 6.56 16.03
N ASP A 219 18.50 6.20 16.84
CA ASP A 219 18.81 6.86 18.11
C ASP A 219 20.33 6.99 18.25
N GLY A 220 20.84 8.23 18.20
CA GLY A 220 22.27 8.50 18.12
C GLY A 220 22.89 7.97 16.82
N GLU A 221 23.90 7.09 16.92
CA GLU A 221 24.51 6.40 15.77
C GLU A 221 23.85 5.05 15.46
N GLY A 222 22.90 4.60 16.29
CA GLY A 222 22.22 3.31 16.12
C GLY A 222 21.09 3.37 15.10
N ILE A 223 20.93 2.30 14.31
CA ILE A 223 19.88 2.16 13.29
C ILE A 223 18.98 1.01 13.75
N TYR A 224 17.69 1.24 13.95
CA TYR A 224 16.83 0.22 14.59
C TYR A 224 15.70 -0.30 13.71
N ALA A 225 15.47 0.34 12.56
CA ALA A 225 14.56 -0.17 11.54
C ALA A 225 15.02 0.25 10.14
N VAL A 226 14.52 -0.47 9.14
CA VAL A 226 14.66 -0.13 7.73
C VAL A 226 13.29 0.34 7.22
N PRO A 227 13.13 1.62 6.86
CA PRO A 227 11.96 2.10 6.15
C PRO A 227 11.84 1.38 4.81
N LEU A 228 10.66 0.85 4.50
CA LEU A 228 10.41 0.11 3.26
C LEU A 228 9.36 0.76 2.36
N SER A 229 8.46 1.56 2.93
CA SER A 229 7.53 2.35 2.14
C SER A 229 7.20 3.69 2.77
N ALA A 230 6.82 4.63 1.93
CA ALA A 230 6.30 5.94 2.35
C ALA A 230 5.05 6.29 1.55
N THR A 231 4.06 6.86 2.24
CA THR A 231 2.85 7.39 1.61
C THR A 231 2.67 8.84 2.06
N GLY A 232 2.62 9.75 1.09
CA GLY A 232 2.31 11.15 1.36
C GLY A 232 0.81 11.38 1.47
N ILE A 233 0.39 12.31 2.31
CA ILE A 233 -1.02 12.73 2.40
C ILE A 233 -1.13 14.11 1.76
N THR A 234 -1.85 14.18 0.65
CA THR A 234 -1.96 15.39 -0.19
C THR A 234 -3.41 15.65 -0.58
N LEU A 235 -3.65 16.78 -1.23
CA LEU A 235 -4.86 16.97 -2.02
C LEU A 235 -4.56 16.72 -3.50
N LEU A 236 -5.51 16.18 -4.23
CA LEU A 236 -5.55 16.20 -5.68
C LEU A 236 -6.46 17.32 -6.14
N GLY A 237 -5.96 18.22 -6.98
CA GLY A 237 -6.72 19.30 -7.60
C GLY A 237 -6.85 19.10 -9.10
N GLU A 238 -8.01 19.38 -9.66
CA GLU A 238 -8.23 19.35 -11.09
C GLU A 238 -7.45 20.49 -11.77
N LYS A 239 -6.76 20.16 -12.87
CA LYS A 239 -5.81 21.04 -13.55
C LYS A 239 -6.37 22.40 -13.97
N SER A 240 -7.53 22.43 -14.59
CA SER A 240 -8.17 23.64 -15.13
C SER A 240 -8.75 24.54 -14.05
N TYR A 241 -9.04 24.02 -12.86
CA TYR A 241 -9.67 24.79 -11.77
C TYR A 241 -8.69 25.18 -10.66
N VAL A 242 -7.77 24.28 -10.29
CA VAL A 242 -6.87 24.47 -9.16
C VAL A 242 -5.50 24.97 -9.59
N PHE A 243 -5.14 24.90 -10.87
CA PHE A 243 -3.80 25.27 -11.33
C PHE A 243 -3.82 26.38 -12.37
N ASP A 244 -2.84 27.28 -12.29
CA ASP A 244 -2.63 28.32 -13.29
C ASP A 244 -2.00 27.75 -14.58
N LYS A 245 -1.84 28.60 -15.60
CA LYS A 245 -1.21 28.22 -16.88
C LYS A 245 0.25 27.75 -16.76
N ASN A 246 0.90 27.98 -15.63
CA ASN A 246 2.27 27.54 -15.33
C ASN A 246 2.28 26.27 -14.45
N GLY A 247 1.12 25.70 -14.14
CA GLY A 247 0.99 24.51 -13.28
C GLY A 247 1.19 24.81 -11.79
N GLN A 248 1.00 26.05 -11.35
CA GLN A 248 1.06 26.41 -9.92
C GLN A 248 -0.34 26.37 -9.32
N PRO A 249 -0.53 25.82 -8.11
CA PRO A 249 -1.83 25.82 -7.46
C PRO A 249 -2.30 27.26 -7.20
N THR A 250 -3.60 27.51 -7.33
CA THR A 250 -4.25 28.81 -7.10
C THR A 250 -4.83 28.92 -5.69
N LEU A 251 -5.07 27.78 -5.04
CA LEU A 251 -5.45 27.65 -3.64
C LEU A 251 -4.20 27.33 -2.83
N HIS A 252 -3.89 28.16 -1.83
CA HIS A 252 -2.66 28.04 -1.05
C HIS A 252 -2.90 27.74 0.42
N THR A 253 -4.04 28.16 0.95
CA THR A 253 -4.37 28.05 2.37
C THR A 253 -5.74 27.41 2.60
N LEU A 254 -5.97 26.90 3.81
CA LEU A 254 -7.31 26.48 4.23
C LEU A 254 -8.34 27.61 4.08
N ASP A 255 -7.94 28.87 4.24
CA ASP A 255 -8.84 30.01 4.04
C ASP A 255 -9.30 30.13 2.58
N ASP A 256 -8.36 29.99 1.65
CA ASP A 256 -8.64 30.00 0.20
C ASP A 256 -9.63 28.88 -0.15
N LEU A 257 -9.41 27.68 0.42
CA LEU A 257 -10.27 26.52 0.23
C LEU A 257 -11.69 26.78 0.73
N LEU A 258 -11.83 27.26 1.97
CA LEU A 258 -13.13 27.53 2.59
C LEU A 258 -13.87 28.66 1.86
N GLN A 259 -13.14 29.68 1.40
CA GLN A 259 -13.71 30.74 0.58
C GLN A 259 -14.20 30.20 -0.77
N TYR A 260 -13.41 29.33 -1.42
CA TYR A 260 -13.79 28.69 -2.67
C TYR A 260 -15.10 27.89 -2.52
N MET A 261 -15.19 27.05 -1.49
CA MET A 261 -16.41 26.29 -1.19
C MET A 261 -17.59 27.20 -0.87
N GLN A 262 -17.38 28.28 -0.11
CA GLN A 262 -18.44 29.21 0.23
C GLN A 262 -18.98 29.96 -1.00
N MET A 263 -18.13 30.28 -1.98
CA MET A 263 -18.51 30.95 -3.22
C MET A 263 -19.18 30.02 -4.23
N TRP A 264 -19.02 28.70 -4.08
CA TRP A 264 -19.48 27.71 -5.04
C TRP A 264 -20.96 27.87 -5.44
N PRO A 265 -21.93 27.96 -4.49
CA PRO A 265 -23.35 28.08 -4.82
C PRO A 265 -23.70 29.29 -5.69
N ASP A 266 -23.02 30.42 -5.46
CA ASP A 266 -23.42 31.72 -6.00
C ASP A 266 -22.65 32.10 -7.27
N THR A 267 -21.43 31.60 -7.45
CA THR A 267 -20.54 32.07 -8.54
C THR A 267 -19.94 30.98 -9.40
N MET A 268 -19.79 29.75 -8.91
CA MET A 268 -19.02 28.70 -9.62
C MET A 268 -19.89 27.54 -10.11
N ALA A 269 -20.99 27.23 -9.42
CA ALA A 269 -21.86 26.09 -9.77
C ALA A 269 -22.50 26.22 -11.18
N GLU A 270 -22.83 27.44 -11.62
CA GLU A 270 -23.34 27.67 -12.99
C GLU A 270 -22.24 27.50 -14.06
N GLU A 271 -20.98 27.84 -13.71
CA GLU A 271 -19.83 27.71 -14.61
C GLU A 271 -19.35 26.26 -14.71
N HIS A 272 -19.61 25.46 -13.67
CA HIS A 272 -19.19 24.05 -13.52
C HIS A 272 -20.37 23.14 -13.13
N PRO A 273 -21.43 23.07 -13.95
CA PRO A 273 -22.69 22.40 -13.57
C PRO A 273 -22.57 20.88 -13.44
N ASP A 274 -21.47 20.30 -13.92
CA ASP A 274 -21.14 18.89 -13.87
C ASP A 274 -20.25 18.49 -12.71
N MET A 275 -19.78 19.45 -11.89
CA MET A 275 -18.78 19.21 -10.85
C MET A 275 -19.25 19.60 -9.45
N THR A 276 -18.49 19.14 -8.46
CA THR A 276 -18.62 19.56 -7.06
C THR A 276 -17.29 20.11 -6.54
N PRO A 277 -17.29 21.05 -5.57
CA PRO A 277 -16.05 21.69 -5.13
C PRO A 277 -15.16 20.70 -4.36
N TYR A 278 -15.76 19.84 -3.55
CA TYR A 278 -15.07 18.87 -2.70
C TYR A 278 -15.90 17.60 -2.55
N ARG A 279 -15.24 16.46 -2.43
CA ARG A 279 -15.89 15.18 -2.09
C ARG A 279 -15.21 14.52 -0.91
N GLY A 280 -16.02 14.20 0.10
CA GLY A 280 -15.72 13.23 1.15
C GLY A 280 -16.77 12.11 1.16
N TYR A 281 -16.60 11.09 2.01
CA TYR A 281 -17.60 10.01 2.19
C TYR A 281 -18.99 10.57 2.55
N GLU A 282 -19.00 11.62 3.39
CA GLU A 282 -20.07 12.60 3.56
C GLU A 282 -19.43 13.97 3.38
N VAL A 283 -19.90 14.81 2.44
CA VAL A 283 -19.23 16.07 2.07
C VAL A 283 -19.00 16.97 3.27
N LYS A 284 -20.02 17.13 4.12
CA LYS A 284 -19.93 17.90 5.36
C LYS A 284 -18.87 17.33 6.30
N TYR A 285 -18.93 16.04 6.62
CA TYR A 285 -17.96 15.42 7.53
C TYR A 285 -16.54 15.52 6.96
N GLY A 286 -16.36 15.18 5.68
CA GLY A 286 -15.05 15.20 5.02
C GLY A 286 -14.43 16.59 5.03
N ALA A 287 -15.19 17.65 4.76
CA ALA A 287 -14.66 19.02 4.79
C ALA A 287 -14.21 19.45 6.19
N HIS A 288 -14.96 19.06 7.23
CA HIS A 288 -14.54 19.29 8.61
C HIS A 288 -13.30 18.46 8.98
N GLU A 289 -13.22 17.23 8.48
CA GLU A 289 -12.10 16.33 8.72
C GLU A 289 -10.83 16.86 8.04
N LEU A 290 -10.91 17.34 6.80
CA LEU A 290 -9.81 17.97 6.07
C LEU A 290 -9.26 19.18 6.84
N VAL A 291 -10.13 20.10 7.28
CA VAL A 291 -9.71 21.27 8.07
C VAL A 291 -9.02 20.85 9.37
N LEU A 292 -9.61 19.90 10.10
CA LEU A 292 -9.06 19.42 11.36
C LEU A 292 -7.70 18.72 11.16
N LYS A 293 -7.59 17.82 10.17
CA LYS A 293 -6.34 17.11 9.84
C LYS A 293 -5.26 18.09 9.41
N THR A 294 -5.57 19.03 8.53
CA THR A 294 -4.61 20.04 8.05
C THR A 294 -4.13 20.93 9.20
N TYR A 295 -5.02 21.32 10.11
CA TYR A 295 -4.64 22.04 11.33
C TYR A 295 -3.68 21.23 12.20
N ILE A 296 -4.03 19.98 12.50
CA ILE A 296 -3.22 19.05 13.30
C ILE A 296 -1.84 18.85 12.66
N ASP A 297 -1.83 18.52 11.37
CA ASP A 297 -0.62 18.28 10.59
C ASP A 297 0.27 19.52 10.57
N SER A 298 -0.32 20.71 10.40
CA SER A 298 0.43 21.96 10.42
C SER A 298 1.08 22.22 11.78
N CYS A 299 0.37 21.99 12.90
CA CYS A 299 0.96 22.11 14.24
C CYS A 299 2.13 21.12 14.41
N ILE A 300 1.89 19.82 14.17
CA ILE A 300 2.89 18.77 14.40
C ILE A 300 4.09 18.95 13.45
N GLY A 301 3.84 19.14 12.16
CA GLY A 301 4.87 19.24 11.12
C GLY A 301 5.73 20.50 11.22
N THR A 302 5.23 21.58 11.81
CA THR A 302 6.01 22.81 12.08
C THR A 302 6.62 22.85 13.48
N GLY A 303 6.44 21.79 14.28
CA GLY A 303 6.95 21.69 15.65
C GLY A 303 6.23 22.61 16.65
N GLN A 304 5.05 23.11 16.30
CA GLN A 304 4.19 23.86 17.22
C GLN A 304 3.45 22.90 18.15
N GLU A 305 3.20 23.33 19.38
CA GLU A 305 2.39 22.55 20.31
C GLU A 305 0.94 22.50 19.82
N LEU A 306 0.40 21.28 19.65
CA LEU A 306 -1.00 21.10 19.27
C LEU A 306 -1.91 21.62 20.39
N SER A 307 -2.86 22.48 20.03
CA SER A 307 -3.92 22.94 20.93
C SER A 307 -5.20 23.05 20.12
N PHE A 308 -6.29 22.52 20.64
CA PHE A 308 -7.61 22.67 20.02
C PHE A 308 -8.36 23.89 20.53
N ASP A 309 -7.96 24.45 21.67
CA ASP A 309 -8.48 25.71 22.18
C ASP A 309 -7.71 26.90 21.58
N THR A 310 -7.92 27.14 20.29
CA THR A 310 -7.30 28.26 19.57
C THR A 310 -8.33 29.09 18.80
N PRO A 311 -8.16 30.43 18.73
CA PRO A 311 -9.02 31.28 17.91
C PRO A 311 -9.01 30.88 16.43
N GLN A 312 -7.88 30.40 15.92
CA GLN A 312 -7.72 30.04 14.52
C GLN A 312 -8.53 28.79 14.16
N LEU A 313 -8.45 27.72 14.95
CA LEU A 313 -9.26 26.51 14.73
C LEU A 313 -10.75 26.82 14.86
N ARG A 314 -11.14 27.56 15.89
CA ARG A 314 -12.52 28.01 16.09
C ARG A 314 -13.05 28.77 14.87
N GLN A 315 -12.28 29.72 14.34
CA GLN A 315 -12.69 30.51 13.18
C GLN A 315 -12.94 29.64 11.94
N MET A 316 -12.08 28.66 11.67
CA MET A 316 -12.28 27.75 10.52
C MET A 316 -13.51 26.86 10.69
N MET A 317 -13.75 26.34 11.91
CA MET A 317 -14.95 25.56 12.22
C MET A 317 -16.24 26.39 12.13
N GLU A 318 -16.20 27.66 12.55
CA GLU A 318 -17.33 28.59 12.40
C GLU A 318 -17.63 28.89 10.93
N LYS A 319 -16.60 29.01 10.07
CA LYS A 319 -16.78 29.14 8.62
C LYS A 319 -17.48 27.93 8.02
N LEU A 320 -17.07 26.71 8.39
CA LEU A 320 -17.73 25.47 7.97
C LEU A 320 -19.18 25.39 8.46
N ALA A 321 -19.45 25.81 9.69
CA ALA A 321 -20.80 25.81 10.26
C ALA A 321 -21.77 26.76 9.54
N ALA A 322 -21.24 27.79 8.86
CA ALA A 322 -22.01 28.76 8.08
C ALA A 322 -22.24 28.37 6.62
N MET A 323 -21.68 27.24 6.15
CA MET A 323 -21.87 26.77 4.78
C MET A 323 -23.28 26.22 4.53
N ASP A 324 -23.77 26.41 3.31
CA ASP A 324 -25.02 25.80 2.84
C ASP A 324 -24.75 24.39 2.32
N TRP A 325 -24.73 23.43 3.25
CA TRP A 325 -24.42 22.03 2.95
C TRP A 325 -25.46 21.38 2.04
N ASP A 326 -26.71 21.82 2.07
CA ASP A 326 -27.77 21.29 1.19
C ASP A 326 -27.48 21.60 -0.29
N VAL A 327 -26.73 22.69 -0.57
CA VAL A 327 -26.31 23.07 -1.94
C VAL A 327 -24.96 22.45 -2.33
N LEU A 328 -24.07 22.26 -1.35
CA LEU A 328 -22.75 21.64 -1.58
C LEU A 328 -22.81 20.12 -1.70
N GLU A 329 -23.82 19.48 -1.10
CA GLU A 329 -24.09 18.05 -1.26
C GLU A 329 -24.78 17.79 -2.61
N CYS A 330 -24.06 17.16 -3.54
CA CYS A 330 -24.73 16.52 -4.67
C CYS A 330 -25.34 15.20 -4.19
N GLY A 331 -26.65 15.05 -4.38
CA GLY A 331 -27.43 13.91 -3.89
C GLY A 331 -26.88 12.54 -4.29
N ASP A 332 -27.26 11.53 -3.50
CA ASP A 332 -26.77 10.13 -3.44
C ASP A 332 -26.68 9.33 -4.76
N GLU A 333 -27.10 9.85 -5.91
CA GLU A 333 -27.41 8.97 -7.05
C GLU A 333 -26.25 8.60 -7.97
N ASP A 334 -25.06 9.19 -7.87
CA ASP A 334 -23.93 8.66 -8.63
C ASP A 334 -22.55 9.00 -8.05
N TYR A 335 -21.71 7.98 -7.96
CA TYR A 335 -20.27 8.05 -7.69
C TYR A 335 -19.48 8.82 -8.79
N THR A 336 -20.16 9.48 -9.74
CA THR A 336 -19.62 9.88 -11.05
C THR A 336 -19.42 11.37 -11.27
N ALA A 337 -19.93 12.27 -10.40
CA ALA A 337 -19.68 13.71 -10.59
C ALA A 337 -18.19 14.02 -10.34
N PRO A 338 -17.45 14.56 -11.33
CA PRO A 338 -16.07 14.99 -11.11
C PRO A 338 -15.98 16.05 -10.01
N VAL A 339 -14.85 16.08 -9.32
CA VAL A 339 -14.62 16.99 -8.18
C VAL A 339 -13.57 18.02 -8.56
N VAL A 340 -13.59 19.19 -7.95
CA VAL A 340 -12.51 20.17 -8.15
C VAL A 340 -11.27 19.76 -7.36
N PHE A 341 -11.43 19.34 -6.11
CA PHE A 341 -10.34 18.77 -5.32
C PHE A 341 -10.81 17.70 -4.32
N GLY A 342 -9.88 16.85 -3.87
CA GLY A 342 -10.15 15.81 -2.87
C GLY A 342 -8.89 15.31 -2.17
N ASP A 343 -9.07 14.67 -1.02
CA ASP A 343 -7.99 14.03 -0.26
C ASP A 343 -7.43 12.83 -1.02
N GLU A 344 -6.10 12.66 -0.97
CA GLU A 344 -5.43 11.56 -1.66
C GLU A 344 -4.18 11.07 -0.94
N TRP A 345 -3.87 9.79 -1.17
CA TRP A 345 -2.61 9.18 -0.81
C TRP A 345 -1.63 9.21 -1.99
N LEU A 346 -0.57 10.01 -1.85
CA LEU A 346 0.55 10.02 -2.76
C LEU A 346 1.40 8.77 -2.52
N MET A 347 1.00 7.67 -3.15
CA MET A 347 1.69 6.36 -3.13
C MET A 347 2.53 6.15 -4.40
N PHE A 348 2.18 6.83 -5.49
CA PHE A 348 2.83 6.65 -6.78
C PHE A 348 3.20 8.00 -7.40
N LEU A 349 4.44 8.11 -7.89
CA LEU A 349 4.97 9.34 -8.48
C LEU A 349 4.37 9.66 -9.84
N HIS A 350 3.76 8.69 -10.52
CA HIS A 350 3.05 8.94 -11.77
C HIS A 350 1.79 9.81 -11.58
N LEU A 351 1.31 10.04 -10.35
CA LEU A 351 0.24 11.01 -10.07
C LEU A 351 0.61 12.43 -10.53
N PHE A 352 1.91 12.76 -10.63
CA PHE A 352 2.38 14.03 -11.18
C PHE A 352 2.28 14.12 -12.71
N ASN A 353 1.89 13.06 -13.41
CA ASN A 353 1.56 13.12 -14.84
C ASN A 353 0.11 13.57 -15.09
N GLY A 354 -0.67 13.75 -14.03
CA GLY A 354 -2.12 13.92 -14.09
C GLY A 354 -2.79 12.57 -13.84
N ASP A 355 -3.50 12.46 -12.72
CA ASP A 355 -4.38 11.32 -12.47
C ASP A 355 -5.67 11.50 -13.28
N GLY A 356 -5.83 10.66 -14.31
CA GLY A 356 -6.93 10.76 -15.25
C GLY A 356 -8.21 10.13 -14.68
N ARG A 357 -9.19 10.97 -14.31
CA ARG A 357 -10.51 10.52 -13.84
C ARG A 357 -11.61 11.22 -14.64
N ASP A 358 -12.51 10.46 -15.25
CA ASP A 358 -13.71 11.00 -15.89
C ASP A 358 -13.46 12.17 -16.88
N SER A 359 -12.38 12.08 -17.68
CA SER A 359 -11.91 13.12 -18.64
C SER A 359 -11.21 14.34 -18.03
N HIS A 360 -10.92 14.32 -16.74
CA HIS A 360 -10.17 15.32 -15.99
C HIS A 360 -8.79 14.80 -15.58
N ASP A 361 -7.82 15.72 -15.46
CA ASP A 361 -6.49 15.43 -14.95
C ASP A 361 -6.30 16.09 -13.59
N TYR A 362 -5.92 15.30 -12.59
CA TYR A 362 -5.72 15.77 -11.23
C TYR A 362 -4.25 15.76 -10.83
N PHE A 363 -3.81 16.80 -10.10
CA PHE A 363 -2.41 16.97 -9.68
C PHE A 363 -2.29 17.15 -8.17
N PRO A 364 -1.24 16.57 -7.54
CA PRO A 364 -0.99 16.76 -6.11
C PRO A 364 -0.64 18.20 -5.75
N PHE A 365 -1.19 18.70 -4.64
CA PHE A 365 -0.80 19.96 -4.01
C PHE A 365 -1.00 19.91 -2.49
N LEU A 366 -0.50 20.95 -1.81
CA LEU A 366 -0.61 21.10 -0.36
C LEU A 366 -1.30 22.41 -0.01
N LEU A 367 -2.01 22.43 1.11
CA LEU A 367 -2.54 23.64 1.72
C LEU A 367 -1.76 24.00 2.98
N ALA A 368 -1.46 25.28 3.11
CA ALA A 368 -0.99 25.88 4.33
C ALA A 368 -2.16 26.14 5.28
N LEU A 369 -1.88 26.17 6.59
CA LEU A 369 -2.87 26.55 7.58
C LEU A 369 -3.25 28.04 7.45
N SER A 370 -2.27 28.90 7.21
CA SER A 370 -2.43 30.34 6.97
C SER A 370 -1.24 30.87 6.16
N PRO A 371 -1.30 32.10 5.60
CA PRO A 371 -0.22 32.60 4.73
C PRO A 371 1.17 32.69 5.39
N ASP A 372 1.23 32.75 6.71
CA ASP A 372 2.44 32.83 7.53
C ASP A 372 2.95 31.47 8.04
N VAL A 373 2.17 30.40 7.86
CA VAL A 373 2.52 29.04 8.27
C VAL A 373 2.80 28.20 7.03
N PRO A 374 3.99 27.61 6.87
CA PRO A 374 4.28 26.75 5.73
C PRO A 374 3.30 25.58 5.62
N ALA A 375 2.96 25.19 4.38
CA ALA A 375 2.30 23.92 4.13
C ALA A 375 3.23 22.75 4.53
N VAL A 376 2.63 21.61 4.87
CA VAL A 376 3.35 20.41 5.32
C VAL A 376 2.88 19.19 4.55
N LEU A 377 3.79 18.24 4.29
CA LEU A 377 3.47 16.94 3.73
C LEU A 377 3.57 15.88 4.85
N PRO A 378 2.45 15.38 5.40
CA PRO A 378 2.49 14.25 6.31
C PRO A 378 2.92 12.99 5.55
N LEU A 379 3.89 12.27 6.10
CA LEU A 379 4.31 10.95 5.62
C LEU A 379 3.89 9.85 6.60
N GLU A 380 3.18 8.86 6.07
CA GLU A 380 3.00 7.56 6.69
C GLU A 380 4.15 6.66 6.23
N VAL A 381 4.98 6.19 7.17
CA VAL A 381 6.18 5.40 6.85
C VAL A 381 6.04 4.03 7.47
N SER A 382 6.18 2.99 6.65
CA SER A 382 6.27 1.62 7.13
C SER A 382 7.72 1.17 7.18
N CYS A 383 8.09 0.43 8.22
CA CYS A 383 9.44 -0.05 8.43
C CYS A 383 9.46 -1.48 8.95
N VAL A 384 10.57 -2.16 8.71
CA VAL A 384 10.88 -3.47 9.29
C VAL A 384 11.96 -3.34 10.35
N PHE A 385 11.74 -3.99 11.49
CA PHE A 385 12.75 -4.16 12.52
C PHE A 385 12.84 -5.60 13.01
N ILE A 386 14.01 -5.96 13.52
CA ILE A 386 14.30 -7.31 14.03
C ILE A 386 14.03 -7.34 15.53
N ASN A 387 13.33 -8.38 15.98
CA ASN A 387 13.18 -8.67 17.39
C ASN A 387 14.56 -9.00 17.98
N PRO A 388 15.10 -8.23 18.95
CA PRO A 388 16.42 -8.50 19.53
C PRO A 388 16.50 -9.83 20.30
N ARG A 389 15.35 -10.47 20.55
CA ARG A 389 15.26 -11.79 21.21
C ARG A 389 15.16 -12.95 20.23
N SER A 390 15.06 -12.68 18.92
CA SER A 390 15.03 -13.74 17.92
C SER A 390 16.31 -14.57 17.98
N PRO A 391 16.23 -15.92 17.95
CA PRO A 391 17.39 -16.78 17.83
C PRO A 391 17.98 -16.79 16.40
N HIS A 392 17.35 -16.11 15.44
CA HIS A 392 17.65 -16.14 14.02
C HIS A 392 18.14 -14.78 13.48
N GLN A 393 18.91 -14.02 14.28
CA GLN A 393 19.37 -12.66 13.97
C GLN A 393 20.03 -12.54 12.58
N ASP A 394 20.98 -13.43 12.25
CA ASP A 394 21.71 -13.36 10.97
C ASP A 394 20.79 -13.59 9.76
N ALA A 395 19.86 -14.54 9.89
CA ALA A 395 18.88 -14.83 8.83
C ALA A 395 17.86 -13.69 8.69
N ALA A 396 17.41 -13.11 9.81
CA ALA A 396 16.54 -11.94 9.81
C ALA A 396 17.23 -10.73 9.15
N LEU A 397 18.52 -10.50 9.46
CA LEU A 397 19.31 -9.43 8.83
C LEU A 397 19.43 -9.63 7.32
N GLN A 398 19.71 -10.86 6.86
CA GLN A 398 19.76 -11.18 5.44
C GLN A 398 18.42 -10.90 4.74
N LEU A 399 17.30 -11.22 5.38
CA LEU A 399 15.98 -10.90 4.84
C LEU A 399 15.75 -9.39 4.77
N VAL A 400 16.11 -8.62 5.79
CA VAL A 400 15.99 -7.15 5.79
C VAL A 400 16.87 -6.52 4.70
N GLU A 401 18.08 -7.02 4.50
CA GLU A 401 18.94 -6.59 3.39
C GLU A 401 18.34 -6.92 2.02
N ALA A 402 17.69 -8.07 1.87
CA ALA A 402 16.99 -8.44 0.64
C ALA A 402 15.72 -7.62 0.40
N LEU A 403 15.01 -7.22 1.46
CA LEU A 403 13.86 -6.31 1.38
C LEU A 403 14.26 -4.96 0.83
N LEU A 404 15.41 -4.43 1.24
CA LEU A 404 15.97 -3.20 0.69
C LEU A 404 16.27 -3.32 -0.82
N ASP A 405 16.75 -4.48 -1.30
CA ASP A 405 17.00 -4.71 -2.74
C ASP A 405 15.70 -4.86 -3.56
N ALA A 406 14.65 -5.36 -2.91
CA ALA A 406 13.35 -5.60 -3.52
C ALA A 406 12.41 -4.40 -3.42
N MET A 407 12.88 -3.26 -2.89
CA MET A 407 12.08 -2.05 -2.72
C MET A 407 11.59 -1.54 -4.08
N PRO A 408 10.28 -1.27 -4.24
CA PRO A 408 9.73 -0.66 -5.45
C PRO A 408 10.37 0.70 -5.76
N ASP A 409 10.35 1.09 -7.02
CA ASP A 409 10.97 2.35 -7.45
C ASP A 409 10.34 3.59 -6.82
N ASP A 410 9.00 3.62 -6.68
CA ASP A 410 8.29 4.72 -6.02
C ASP A 410 8.79 4.89 -4.58
N ASP A 411 8.78 3.84 -3.76
CA ASP A 411 9.26 3.86 -2.38
C ASP A 411 10.74 4.22 -2.27
N ARG A 412 11.57 3.67 -3.16
CA ARG A 412 13.00 3.96 -3.23
C ARG A 412 13.25 5.44 -3.43
N ILE A 413 12.56 6.07 -4.38
CA ILE A 413 12.65 7.50 -4.64
C ILE A 413 12.01 8.30 -3.50
N MET A 414 10.88 7.87 -2.95
CA MET A 414 10.17 8.60 -1.90
C MET A 414 10.91 8.62 -0.56
N LEU A 415 11.67 7.57 -0.24
CA LEU A 415 12.41 7.46 1.02
C LEU A 415 13.81 8.09 0.96
N HIS A 416 14.50 8.01 -0.18
CA HIS A 416 15.89 8.43 -0.31
C HIS A 416 16.03 9.78 -1.04
N GLU A 417 16.51 10.80 -0.34
CA GLU A 417 16.56 12.20 -0.83
C GLU A 417 17.40 12.33 -2.10
N GLN A 418 18.50 11.59 -2.19
CA GLN A 418 19.46 11.70 -3.28
C GLN A 418 19.13 10.78 -4.47
N GLU A 419 18.10 9.95 -4.35
CA GLU A 419 17.69 9.06 -5.44
C GLU A 419 16.92 9.83 -6.51
N ASN A 420 17.56 10.12 -7.64
CA ASN A 420 16.98 10.94 -8.70
C ASN A 420 16.99 10.22 -10.07
N THR A 421 17.11 8.90 -10.07
CA THR A 421 17.14 8.10 -11.30
C THR A 421 15.71 7.92 -11.86
N PRO A 422 15.39 8.46 -13.05
CA PRO A 422 14.10 8.20 -13.69
C PRO A 422 13.95 6.72 -14.05
N VAL A 423 12.71 6.25 -14.05
CA VAL A 423 12.36 4.84 -14.33
C VAL A 423 11.72 4.76 -15.70
N GLU A 424 12.41 4.09 -16.64
CA GLU A 424 11.85 3.82 -17.96
C GLU A 424 10.74 2.76 -17.84
N ASN A 425 9.64 2.96 -18.56
CA ASN A 425 8.54 2.00 -18.59
C ASN A 425 9.03 0.69 -19.20
N PRO A 426 8.98 -0.44 -18.47
CA PRO A 426 9.49 -1.74 -18.96
C PRO A 426 8.82 -2.20 -20.27
N SER A 427 7.56 -1.78 -20.49
CA SER A 427 6.79 -2.14 -21.69
C SER A 427 7.05 -1.20 -22.87
N TYR A 428 7.81 -0.12 -22.71
CA TYR A 428 7.95 0.95 -23.71
C TYR A 428 8.37 0.44 -25.10
N GLN A 429 9.46 -0.34 -25.15
CA GLN A 429 9.97 -0.87 -26.43
C GLN A 429 8.99 -1.83 -27.08
N GLN A 430 8.33 -2.68 -26.28
CA GLN A 430 7.33 -3.62 -26.77
C GLN A 430 6.12 -2.87 -27.33
N THR A 431 5.59 -1.89 -26.60
CA THR A 431 4.47 -1.04 -27.01
C THR A 431 4.77 -0.34 -28.34
N LEU A 432 5.96 0.24 -28.50
CA LEU A 432 6.34 0.89 -29.76
C LEU A 432 6.41 -0.10 -30.92
N ALA A 433 7.02 -1.27 -30.71
CA ALA A 433 7.13 -2.30 -31.75
C ALA A 433 5.75 -2.83 -32.18
N GLU A 434 4.85 -3.06 -31.23
CA GLU A 434 3.48 -3.51 -31.50
C GLU A 434 2.68 -2.45 -32.28
N TYR A 435 2.83 -1.18 -31.90
CA TYR A 435 2.16 -0.06 -32.56
C TYR A 435 2.72 0.18 -33.98
N GLU A 436 4.04 0.09 -34.17
CA GLU A 436 4.66 0.16 -35.49
C GLU A 436 4.17 -0.97 -36.40
N ALA A 437 4.06 -2.19 -35.88
CA ALA A 437 3.50 -3.33 -36.62
C ALA A 437 2.01 -3.13 -36.96
N LEU A 438 1.23 -2.46 -36.10
CA LEU A 438 -0.14 -2.06 -36.41
C LEU A 438 -0.19 -1.04 -37.56
N LEU A 439 0.64 0.00 -37.53
CA LEU A 439 0.73 1.00 -38.59
C LEU A 439 1.11 0.36 -39.93
N ALA A 440 2.09 -0.53 -39.94
CA ALA A 440 2.51 -1.25 -41.15
C ALA A 440 1.36 -2.09 -41.75
N ARG A 441 0.63 -2.85 -40.90
CA ARG A 441 -0.54 -3.62 -41.34
C ARG A 441 -1.64 -2.73 -41.92
N LYS A 442 -1.91 -1.57 -41.30
CA LYS A 442 -2.93 -0.63 -41.75
C LYS A 442 -2.53 0.09 -43.05
N ARG A 443 -1.25 0.41 -43.25
CA ARG A 443 -0.72 0.91 -44.53
C ARG A 443 -0.91 -0.10 -45.66
N ALA A 444 -0.59 -1.38 -45.42
CA ALA A 444 -0.82 -2.44 -46.40
C ALA A 444 -2.31 -2.62 -46.75
N GLN A 445 -3.21 -2.52 -45.77
CA GLN A 445 -4.67 -2.53 -46.01
C GLN A 445 -5.10 -1.35 -46.88
N MET A 446 -4.60 -0.15 -46.60
CA MET A 446 -4.90 1.05 -47.39
C MET A 446 -4.43 0.91 -48.85
N ASP A 447 -3.25 0.33 -49.08
CA ASP A 447 -2.70 0.12 -50.42
C ASP A 447 -3.53 -0.88 -51.25
N ALA A 448 -4.17 -1.85 -50.59
CA ALA A 448 -5.08 -2.82 -51.21
C ALA A 448 -6.53 -2.30 -51.35
N ALA A 449 -6.91 -1.27 -50.60
CA ALA A 449 -8.26 -0.71 -50.59
C ALA A 449 -8.51 0.30 -51.73
N ALA A 450 -9.78 0.52 -52.06
CA ALA A 450 -10.21 1.50 -53.05
C ALA A 450 -11.41 2.32 -52.56
N GLY A 451 -11.64 3.48 -53.18
CA GLY A 451 -12.82 4.31 -52.88
C GLY A 451 -12.85 4.83 -51.44
N GLY A 452 -14.02 4.76 -50.80
CA GLY A 452 -14.27 5.30 -49.46
C GLY A 452 -13.38 4.69 -48.38
N GLU A 453 -13.18 3.37 -48.41
CA GLU A 453 -12.36 2.63 -47.44
C GLU A 453 -10.90 3.13 -47.42
N ARG A 454 -10.33 3.42 -48.60
CA ARG A 454 -8.98 3.97 -48.70
C ARG A 454 -8.87 5.35 -48.06
N ASN A 455 -9.89 6.20 -48.22
CA ASN A 455 -9.90 7.54 -47.63
C ASN A 455 -10.05 7.48 -46.10
N GLU A 456 -10.87 6.58 -45.58
CA GLU A 456 -11.02 6.34 -44.14
C GLU A 456 -9.72 5.83 -43.51
N LEU A 457 -9.08 4.82 -44.13
CA LEU A 457 -7.80 4.29 -43.68
C LEU A 457 -6.70 5.35 -43.71
N LYS A 458 -6.67 6.21 -44.74
CA LYS A 458 -5.71 7.33 -44.80
C LYS A 458 -5.91 8.30 -43.64
N ALA A 459 -7.15 8.72 -43.38
CA ALA A 459 -7.46 9.63 -42.27
C ALA A 459 -7.14 9.01 -40.91
N TRP A 460 -7.40 7.71 -40.74
CA TRP A 460 -7.01 6.96 -39.55
C TRP A 460 -5.49 6.90 -39.38
N LEU A 461 -4.75 6.55 -40.44
CA LEU A 461 -3.29 6.46 -40.42
C LEU A 461 -2.64 7.79 -40.04
N THR A 462 -3.13 8.92 -40.56
CA THR A 462 -2.61 10.24 -40.16
C THR A 462 -2.75 10.49 -38.66
N ARG A 463 -3.92 10.18 -38.06
CA ARG A 463 -4.12 10.30 -36.61
C ARG A 463 -3.26 9.32 -35.83
N ALA A 464 -3.16 8.08 -36.32
CA ALA A 464 -2.40 7.02 -35.66
C ALA A 464 -0.89 7.30 -35.68
N GLU A 465 -0.37 7.89 -36.76
CA GLU A 465 1.04 8.31 -36.88
C GLU A 465 1.35 9.46 -35.92
N GLN A 466 0.45 10.45 -35.79
CA GLN A 466 0.60 11.50 -34.78
C GLN A 466 0.62 10.90 -33.36
N HIS A 467 -0.34 10.02 -33.05
CA HIS A 467 -0.38 9.36 -31.75
C HIS A 467 0.87 8.51 -31.49
N TYR A 468 1.45 7.87 -32.51
CA TYR A 468 2.70 7.13 -32.36
C TYR A 468 3.87 8.03 -31.95
N GLU A 469 3.98 9.24 -32.50
CA GLU A 469 4.99 10.20 -32.07
C GLU A 469 4.72 10.71 -30.64
N GLU A 470 3.46 10.87 -30.26
CA GLU A 470 3.07 11.21 -28.87
C GLU A 470 3.46 10.08 -27.89
N LEU A 471 3.16 8.82 -28.21
CA LEU A 471 3.50 7.65 -27.40
C LEU A 471 5.02 7.57 -27.10
N LYS A 472 5.88 7.89 -28.07
CA LYS A 472 7.35 7.92 -27.86
C LYS A 472 7.79 8.87 -26.75
N VAL A 473 7.00 9.88 -26.47
CA VAL A 473 7.29 10.87 -25.43
C VAL A 473 6.54 10.52 -24.15
N THR A 474 5.23 10.25 -24.24
CA THR A 474 4.35 10.12 -23.08
C THR A 474 4.44 8.77 -22.38
N GLN A 475 4.84 7.70 -23.07
CA GLN A 475 4.90 6.34 -22.50
C GLN A 475 6.31 5.89 -22.15
N ARG A 476 7.32 6.72 -22.40
CA ARG A 476 8.71 6.34 -22.16
C ARG A 476 9.01 6.12 -20.68
N TRP A 477 8.54 7.01 -19.83
CA TRP A 477 8.87 7.01 -18.41
C TRP A 477 7.69 6.48 -17.61
N LEU A 478 7.95 5.50 -16.75
CA LEU A 478 7.04 5.15 -15.66
C LEU A 478 7.12 6.22 -14.57
N ILE A 479 8.35 6.64 -14.23
CA ILE A 479 8.64 7.75 -13.34
C ILE A 479 9.61 8.67 -14.07
N SER A 480 9.18 9.86 -14.44
CA SER A 480 10.00 10.83 -15.15
C SER A 480 10.85 11.68 -14.19
N GLU A 481 11.90 12.32 -14.71
CA GLU A 481 12.68 13.31 -13.96
C GLU A 481 11.79 14.44 -13.41
N GLN A 482 10.74 14.82 -14.14
CA GLN A 482 9.79 15.84 -13.69
C GLN A 482 8.98 15.36 -12.48
N ASN A 483 8.49 14.11 -12.48
CA ASN A 483 7.76 13.55 -11.35
C ASN A 483 8.63 13.53 -10.08
N ILE A 484 9.90 13.17 -10.22
CA ILE A 484 10.86 13.21 -9.11
C ILE A 484 11.00 14.64 -8.60
N ARG A 485 11.26 15.62 -9.48
CA ARG A 485 11.39 17.04 -9.09
C ARG A 485 10.16 17.58 -8.37
N ASP A 486 8.97 17.29 -8.86
CA ASP A 486 7.71 17.76 -8.25
C ASP A 486 7.49 17.13 -6.88
N TYR A 487 7.77 15.84 -6.73
CA TYR A 487 7.76 15.19 -5.42
C TYR A 487 8.81 15.79 -4.47
N ARG A 488 10.04 16.06 -4.92
CA ARG A 488 11.07 16.71 -4.09
C ARG A 488 10.61 18.07 -3.56
N ALA A 489 9.88 18.83 -4.37
CA ALA A 489 9.32 20.10 -3.94
C ALA A 489 8.32 19.93 -2.77
N LEU A 490 7.47 18.89 -2.80
CA LEU A 490 6.58 18.58 -1.68
C LEU A 490 7.33 17.97 -0.48
N ALA A 491 8.28 17.06 -0.73
CA ALA A 491 9.04 16.37 0.29
C ALA A 491 9.94 17.30 1.13
N ALA A 492 10.31 18.47 0.59
CA ALA A 492 10.98 19.53 1.34
C ALA A 492 10.14 20.05 2.53
N HIS A 493 8.82 19.82 2.50
CA HIS A 493 7.87 20.19 3.55
C HIS A 493 7.42 18.98 4.39
N ALA A 494 8.09 17.84 4.25
CA ALA A 494 7.60 16.60 4.83
C ALA A 494 7.98 16.41 6.29
N TYR A 495 7.08 15.76 7.03
CA TYR A 495 7.35 15.22 8.36
C TYR A 495 6.81 13.80 8.46
N VAL A 496 7.44 12.96 9.29
CA VAL A 496 6.98 11.58 9.51
C VAL A 496 5.98 11.56 10.65
N ARG A 497 4.77 11.06 10.38
CA ARG A 497 3.79 10.80 11.44
C ARG A 497 4.28 9.64 12.29
N GLN A 498 4.30 9.86 13.59
CA GLN A 498 4.76 8.89 14.58
C GLN A 498 3.71 8.73 15.67
N TYR A 499 3.60 7.52 16.19
CA TYR A 499 2.75 7.27 17.35
C TYR A 499 3.34 7.98 18.59
N ASN A 500 2.62 8.99 19.07
CA ASN A 500 2.94 9.70 20.31
C ASN A 500 1.65 10.29 20.91
N GLY A 501 1.77 10.99 22.05
CA GLY A 501 0.62 11.59 22.72
C GLY A 501 -0.14 12.61 21.85
N GLU A 502 0.56 13.37 21.00
CA GLU A 502 -0.06 14.32 20.07
C GLU A 502 -0.87 13.60 19.00
N PHE A 503 -0.29 12.57 18.39
CA PHE A 503 -0.95 11.76 17.37
C PHE A 503 -2.17 11.01 17.93
N LEU A 504 -2.07 10.49 19.15
CA LEU A 504 -3.20 9.85 19.81
C LEU A 504 -4.33 10.86 20.10
N GLY A 505 -3.98 12.06 20.60
CA GLY A 505 -4.93 13.14 20.81
C GLY A 505 -5.59 13.60 19.51
N ALA A 506 -4.81 13.73 18.43
CA ALA A 506 -5.28 14.01 17.08
C ALA A 506 -6.28 12.96 16.58
N ARG A 507 -5.94 11.67 16.71
CA ARG A 507 -6.84 10.57 16.31
C ARG A 507 -8.16 10.64 17.07
N THR A 508 -8.11 10.85 18.38
CA THR A 508 -9.32 10.98 19.20
C THR A 508 -10.14 12.22 18.86
N ALA A 509 -9.51 13.32 18.43
CA ALA A 509 -10.21 14.49 17.94
C ALA A 509 -11.00 14.18 16.67
N VAL A 510 -10.38 13.49 15.70
CA VAL A 510 -11.04 13.04 14.47
C VAL A 510 -12.18 12.06 14.78
N GLU A 511 -11.98 11.08 15.66
CA GLU A 511 -13.02 10.13 16.09
C GLU A 511 -14.25 10.82 16.72
N THR A 512 -14.04 11.96 17.39
CA THR A 512 -15.12 12.73 18.05
C THR A 512 -15.86 13.64 17.07
N LEU A 513 -15.29 13.90 15.89
CA LEU A 513 -15.79 14.87 14.92
C LEU A 513 -17.23 14.57 14.48
N SER A 514 -17.58 13.29 14.32
CA SER A 514 -18.93 12.85 13.92
C SER A 514 -20.04 13.33 14.88
N GLN A 515 -19.73 13.46 16.17
CA GLN A 515 -20.69 13.97 17.16
C GLN A 515 -20.98 15.45 16.95
N TYR A 516 -19.98 16.23 16.53
CA TYR A 516 -20.12 17.64 16.22
C TYR A 516 -20.84 17.84 14.88
N THR A 517 -20.39 17.18 13.81
CA THR A 517 -20.99 17.34 12.48
C THR A 517 -22.43 16.83 12.42
N GLY A 518 -22.74 15.78 13.20
CA GLY A 518 -24.09 15.25 13.41
C GLY A 518 -24.95 16.05 14.41
N GLY A 519 -24.44 17.13 14.99
CA GLY A 519 -25.21 18.05 15.86
C GLY A 519 -25.53 17.53 17.26
N SER A 520 -24.88 16.45 17.71
CA SER A 520 -25.04 15.92 19.08
C SER A 520 -24.34 16.78 20.15
N ILE A 521 -23.32 17.52 19.74
CA ILE A 521 -22.59 18.51 20.55
C ILE A 521 -22.38 19.80 19.73
N ASP A 522 -22.28 20.94 20.40
CA ASP A 522 -21.93 22.21 19.76
C ASP A 522 -20.40 22.39 19.63
N LEU A 523 -19.96 23.47 18.98
CA LEU A 523 -18.55 23.75 18.74
C LEU A 523 -17.77 23.96 20.05
N ASP A 524 -18.34 24.66 21.02
CA ASP A 524 -17.69 24.92 22.31
C ASP A 524 -17.40 23.62 23.05
N ARG A 525 -18.40 22.73 23.11
CA ARG A 525 -18.24 21.42 23.71
C ARG A 525 -17.27 20.55 22.93
N PHE A 526 -17.34 20.56 21.59
CA PHE A 526 -16.41 19.79 20.76
C PHE A 526 -14.95 20.18 21.04
N LEU A 527 -14.61 21.48 20.92
CA LEU A 527 -13.25 21.97 21.16
C LEU A 527 -12.78 21.70 22.60
N SER A 528 -13.66 21.89 23.59
CA SER A 528 -13.32 21.60 24.99
C SER A 528 -13.08 20.11 25.22
N ASP A 529 -13.92 19.23 24.67
CA ASP A 529 -13.80 17.78 24.84
C ASP A 529 -12.50 17.25 24.23
N ILE A 530 -12.15 17.66 23.00
CA ILE A 530 -10.91 17.22 22.34
C ILE A 530 -9.66 17.82 23.01
N GLN A 531 -9.72 19.07 23.51
CA GLN A 531 -8.62 19.67 24.28
C GLN A 531 -8.40 18.95 25.62
N ASN A 532 -9.47 18.64 26.35
CA ASN A 532 -9.39 17.93 27.61
C ASN A 532 -8.82 16.53 27.42
N ARG A 533 -9.23 15.82 26.35
CA ARG A 533 -8.69 14.50 25.99
C ARG A 533 -7.21 14.56 25.63
N LEU A 534 -6.78 15.54 24.82
CA LEU A 534 -5.37 15.76 24.51
C LEU A 534 -4.55 15.98 25.79
N ASN A 535 -5.04 16.80 26.72
CA ASN A 535 -4.37 17.06 28.00
C ASN A 535 -4.27 15.80 28.87
N LEU A 536 -5.30 14.96 28.90
CA LEU A 536 -5.28 13.68 29.63
C LEU A 536 -4.24 12.72 29.04
N ILE A 537 -4.24 12.54 27.71
CA ILE A 537 -3.27 11.70 27.01
C ILE A 537 -1.84 12.16 27.29
N ARG A 538 -1.56 13.47 27.18
CA ARG A 538 -0.23 14.02 27.50
C ARG A 538 0.21 13.74 28.94
N ASN A 539 -0.71 13.70 29.89
CA ASN A 539 -0.40 13.40 31.28
C ASN A 539 -0.14 11.90 31.51
N GLU A 540 -0.74 11.01 30.71
CA GLU A 540 -0.53 9.56 30.78
C GLU A 540 0.71 9.10 30.01
N SER A 541 1.14 9.87 29.00
CA SER A 541 2.34 9.58 28.18
C SER A 541 3.66 10.14 28.75
N ARG A 542 3.62 10.86 29.87
CA ARG A 542 4.80 11.30 30.64
C ARG A 542 5.24 10.22 31.62
#